data_AF-A0AA41MQT0-F1
#
_entry.id   AF-A0AA41MQT0-F1
#
_cell.length_a   1.000
_cell.length_b   1.000
_cell.length_c   1.000
_cell.angle_alpha   90.00
_cell.angle_beta   90.00
_cell.angle_gamma   90.00
#
_symmetry.space_group_name_H-M   'P 1'
#
loop_
_entity.id
_entity.type
_entity.pdbx_description
1 polymer ?
#
loop_
_entity_poly.entity_id
_entity_poly.type
_entity_poly.pdbx_seq_one_letter_code
_entity_poly.pdbx_strand_id
1 'polypeptide(L)'
;MKVKYKQIVKAHQDNPHKGEDQVKFNVFQGVMDSLFESFNASISVTSFQELSACVSSWIEENCEPQTLQEILIGILHQLKNQLYR
;
A
#
# COMPACT_ATOMS: atom_id res chain seq x y z
N MET A 1 -2.59 31.64 -28.29
CA MET A 1 -1.83 30.85 -27.29
C MET A 1 -2.69 30.28 -26.15
N LYS A 2 -3.63 31.04 -25.54
CA LYS A 2 -4.56 30.57 -24.48
C LYS A 2 -5.43 29.34 -24.83
N VAL A 3 -5.79 29.18 -26.10
CA VAL A 3 -6.67 28.09 -26.58
C VAL A 3 -6.00 26.71 -26.47
N LYS A 4 -4.70 26.60 -26.82
CA LYS A 4 -3.94 25.34 -26.69
C LYS A 4 -3.79 24.93 -25.23
N TYR A 5 -3.50 25.88 -24.35
CA TYR A 5 -3.42 25.62 -22.90
C TYR A 5 -4.74 25.11 -22.33
N LYS A 6 -5.87 25.71 -22.72
CA LYS A 6 -7.20 25.25 -22.31
C LYS A 6 -7.50 23.83 -22.78
N GLN A 7 -7.09 23.45 -23.99
CA GLN A 7 -7.29 22.09 -24.51
C GLN A 7 -6.46 21.05 -23.76
N ILE A 8 -5.20 21.37 -23.42
CA ILE A 8 -4.33 20.51 -22.62
C ILE A 8 -4.91 20.32 -21.21
N VAL A 9 -5.37 21.40 -20.58
CA VAL A 9 -6.02 21.35 -19.25
C VAL A 9 -7.31 20.53 -19.29
N LYS A 10 -8.15 20.70 -20.33
CA LYS A 10 -9.38 19.91 -20.49
C LYS A 10 -9.08 18.41 -20.67
N ALA A 11 -8.09 18.07 -21.48
CA ALA A 11 -7.67 16.68 -21.68
C ALA A 11 -7.12 16.01 -20.41
N HIS A 12 -6.48 16.77 -19.51
CA HIS A 12 -6.06 16.27 -18.20
C HIS A 12 -7.19 16.21 -17.17
N GLN A 13 -8.21 17.08 -17.29
CA GLN A 13 -9.43 17.02 -16.48
C GLN A 13 -10.31 15.83 -16.83
N ASP A 14 -10.39 15.47 -18.11
CA ASP A 14 -11.17 14.34 -18.63
C ASP A 14 -10.41 13.01 -18.60
N ASN A 15 -9.25 12.90 -17.94
CA ASN A 15 -8.52 11.63 -17.86
C ASN A 15 -9.32 10.61 -17.01
N PRO A 16 -9.90 9.56 -17.62
CA PRO A 16 -10.74 8.58 -16.91
C PRO A 16 -9.94 7.79 -15.86
N HIS A 17 -8.61 7.75 -16.01
CA HIS A 17 -7.70 7.00 -15.14
C HIS A 17 -7.32 7.73 -13.85
N LYS A 18 -7.75 8.99 -13.65
CA LYS A 18 -7.38 9.78 -12.47
C LYS A 18 -7.81 9.14 -11.14
N GLY A 19 -8.88 8.34 -11.15
CA GLY A 19 -9.31 7.55 -9.99
C GLY A 19 -8.53 6.24 -9.81
N GLU A 20 -7.97 5.69 -10.88
CA GLU A 20 -7.25 4.41 -10.86
C GLU A 20 -5.93 4.53 -10.10
N ASP A 21 -5.20 5.63 -10.30
CA ASP A 21 -3.94 5.88 -9.59
C ASP A 21 -4.16 6.09 -8.09
N GLN A 22 -5.27 6.72 -7.70
CA GLN A 22 -5.63 6.86 -6.28
C GLN A 22 -5.95 5.51 -5.65
N VAL A 23 -6.66 4.63 -6.36
CA VAL A 23 -6.96 3.28 -5.87
C VAL A 23 -5.67 2.47 -5.72
N LYS A 24 -4.77 2.51 -6.72
CA LYS A 24 -3.45 1.86 -6.64
C LYS A 24 -2.64 2.37 -5.45
N PHE A 25 -2.64 3.69 -5.22
CA PHE A 25 -1.97 4.29 -4.08
C PHE A 25 -2.57 3.82 -2.75
N ASN A 26 -3.90 3.78 -2.64
CA ASN A 26 -4.57 3.32 -1.42
C ASN A 26 -4.29 1.84 -1.13
N VAL A 27 -4.21 1.00 -2.17
CA VAL A 27 -3.80 -0.41 -2.02
C VAL A 27 -2.37 -0.49 -1.50
N PHE A 28 -1.44 0.22 -2.14
CA PHE A 28 -0.04 0.24 -1.73
C PHE A 28 0.12 0.72 -0.29
N GLN A 29 -0.56 1.82 0.06
CA GLN A 29 -0.53 2.37 1.41
C GLN A 29 -1.04 1.34 2.43
N GLY A 30 -2.18 0.70 2.17
CA GLY A 30 -2.72 -0.33 3.07
C GLY A 30 -1.76 -1.50 3.28
N VAL A 31 -1.01 -1.90 2.25
CA VAL A 31 -0.01 -2.98 2.36
C VAL A 31 1.14 -2.54 3.25
N MET A 32 1.67 -1.34 3.00
CA MET A 32 2.77 -0.77 3.78
C MET A 32 2.38 -0.56 5.25
N ASP A 33 1.17 -0.05 5.50
CA ASP A 33 0.65 0.16 6.85
C ASP A 33 0.52 -1.18 7.59
N SER A 34 -0.04 -2.21 6.94
CA SER A 34 -0.20 -3.56 7.53
C SER A 34 1.15 -4.21 7.86
N LEU A 35 2.13 -4.11 6.96
CA LEU A 35 3.48 -4.62 7.19
C LEU A 35 4.19 -3.85 8.30
N PHE A 36 4.03 -2.52 8.34
CA PHE A 36 4.65 -1.71 9.38
C PHE A 36 4.06 -2.01 10.77
N GLU A 37 2.74 -2.17 10.88
CA GLU A 37 2.07 -2.53 12.12
C GLU A 37 2.55 -3.90 12.64
N SER A 38 2.64 -4.91 11.77
CA SER A 38 3.11 -6.23 12.18
C SER A 38 4.59 -6.20 12.60
N PHE A 39 5.42 -5.46 11.87
CA PHE A 39 6.83 -5.25 12.21
C PHE A 39 6.97 -4.58 13.58
N ASN A 40 6.25 -3.49 13.80
CA ASN A 40 6.31 -2.73 15.05
C ASN A 40 5.85 -3.56 16.26
N ALA A 41 4.94 -4.53 16.05
CA ALA A 41 4.51 -5.46 17.08
C ALA A 41 5.54 -6.59 17.36
N SER A 42 6.40 -6.93 16.40
CA SER A 42 7.33 -8.06 16.52
C SER A 42 8.76 -7.68 16.90
N ILE A 43 9.17 -6.42 16.76
CA ILE A 43 10.54 -6.00 17.05
C ILE A 43 10.83 -5.85 18.55
N SER A 44 12.05 -6.22 18.94
CA SER A 44 12.64 -5.90 20.23
C SER A 44 13.95 -5.14 20.01
N VAL A 45 14.14 -4.03 20.74
CA VAL A 45 15.33 -3.16 20.63
C VAL A 45 16.27 -3.30 21.82
N THR A 46 16.14 -4.37 22.60
CA THR A 46 16.91 -4.61 23.83
C THR A 46 18.39 -4.86 23.55
N SER A 47 18.73 -5.46 22.40
CA SER A 47 20.10 -5.62 21.90
C SER A 47 20.14 -5.70 20.38
N PHE A 48 21.31 -5.50 19.78
CA PHE A 48 21.46 -5.66 18.32
C PHE A 48 21.19 -7.09 17.87
N GLN A 49 21.64 -8.08 18.64
CA GLN A 49 21.45 -9.50 18.33
C GLN A 49 19.96 -9.85 18.32
N GLU A 50 19.21 -9.38 19.32
CA GLU A 50 17.78 -9.62 19.42
C GLU A 50 17.02 -8.88 18.32
N LEU A 51 17.36 -7.62 18.05
CA LEU A 51 16.80 -6.86 16.94
C LEU A 51 17.04 -7.57 15.61
N SER A 52 18.27 -8.01 15.35
CA SER A 52 18.61 -8.71 14.11
C SER A 52 17.86 -10.03 13.97
N ALA A 53 17.67 -10.78 15.06
CA ALA A 53 16.90 -12.02 15.05
C ALA A 53 15.41 -11.75 14.80
N CYS A 54 14.81 -10.79 15.51
CA CYS A 54 13.42 -10.39 15.32
C CYS A 54 13.14 -9.90 13.90
N VAL A 55 14.03 -9.09 13.32
CA VAL A 55 13.90 -8.60 11.94
C VAL A 55 13.97 -9.75 10.95
N SER A 56 14.95 -10.66 11.07
CA SER A 56 15.06 -11.81 10.18
C SER A 56 13.82 -12.71 10.25
N SER A 57 13.37 -13.08 11.45
CA SER A 57 12.16 -13.88 11.63
C SER A 57 10.92 -13.19 11.09
N TRP A 58 10.78 -11.88 11.31
CA TRP A 58 9.66 -11.12 10.76
C TRP A 58 9.64 -11.15 9.23
N ILE A 59 10.79 -10.95 8.58
CA ILE A 59 10.90 -11.02 7.11
C ILE A 59 10.52 -12.43 6.62
N GLU A 60 11.06 -13.47 7.26
CA GLU A 60 10.80 -14.86 6.87
C GLU A 60 9.33 -15.25 6.97
N GLU A 61 8.60 -14.71 7.95
CA GLU A 61 7.18 -15.05 8.16
C GLU A 61 6.21 -14.13 7.39
N ASN A 62 6.52 -12.83 7.33
CA ASN A 62 5.58 -11.80 6.87
C ASN A 62 5.81 -11.37 5.41
N CYS A 63 6.99 -11.66 4.84
CA CYS A 63 7.32 -11.33 3.45
C CYS A 63 7.26 -12.55 2.51
N GLU A 64 6.71 -13.68 2.95
CA GLU A 64 6.46 -14.81 2.04
C GLU A 64 5.40 -14.44 0.99
N PRO A 65 5.49 -14.98 -0.25
CA PRO A 65 4.54 -14.67 -1.31
C PRO A 65 3.07 -14.91 -0.92
N GLN A 66 2.82 -15.96 -0.14
CA GLN A 66 1.47 -16.31 0.31
C GLN A 66 0.94 -15.27 1.31
N THR A 67 1.74 -14.91 2.32
CA THR A 67 1.36 -13.89 3.32
C THR A 67 1.09 -12.53 2.67
N LEU A 68 1.96 -12.10 1.75
CA LEU A 68 1.77 -10.85 1.01
C LEU A 68 0.51 -10.88 0.13
N GLN A 69 0.20 -12.02 -0.48
CA GLN A 69 -1.02 -12.21 -1.25
C GLN A 69 -2.26 -12.08 -0.37
N GLU A 70 -2.26 -12.69 0.82
CA GLU A 70 -3.35 -12.60 1.79
C GLU A 70 -3.57 -11.15 2.25
N ILE A 71 -2.50 -10.42 2.57
CA ILE A 71 -2.55 -9.00 2.92
C ILE A 71 -3.18 -8.18 1.79
N LEU A 72 -2.69 -8.35 0.55
CA LEU A 72 -3.22 -7.66 -0.62
C LEU A 72 -4.71 -7.92 -0.85
N ILE A 73 -5.15 -9.18 -0.78
CA ILE A 73 -6.56 -9.55 -0.94
C ILE A 73 -7.39 -8.91 0.18
N GLY A 74 -6.92 -8.95 1.43
CA GLY A 74 -7.58 -8.31 2.56
C GLY A 74 -7.82 -6.81 2.34
N ILE A 75 -6.81 -6.09 1.87
CA ILE A 75 -6.89 -4.65 1.58
C ILE A 75 -7.83 -4.37 0.41
N LEU A 76 -7.74 -5.15 -0.67
CA LEU A 76 -8.64 -5.02 -1.82
C LEU A 76 -10.10 -5.21 -1.40
N HIS A 77 -10.40 -6.18 -0.53
CA HIS A 77 -11.73 -6.38 0.03
C HIS A 77 -12.20 -5.20 0.88
N GLN A 78 -11.33 -4.65 1.75
CA GLN A 78 -11.67 -3.48 2.55
C GLN A 78 -11.97 -2.25 1.68
N LEU A 79 -11.11 -1.96 0.69
CA LEU A 79 -11.31 -0.85 -0.23
C LEU A 79 -12.59 -1.02 -1.08
N LYS A 80 -12.86 -2.25 -1.54
CA LYS A 80 -14.12 -2.56 -2.22
C LYS A 80 -15.32 -2.20 -1.35
N ASN A 81 -15.32 -2.60 -0.08
CA ASN A 81 -16.42 -2.31 0.84
C ASN A 81 -16.60 -0.82 1.14
N GLN A 82 -15.53 -0.01 1.09
CA GLN A 82 -15.62 1.44 1.24
C GLN A 82 -16.21 2.13 0.00
N LEU A 83 -15.96 1.60 -1.20
CA LEU A 83 -16.47 2.14 -2.47
C LEU A 83 -17.98 1.85 -2.69
N TYR A 84 -18.51 0.78 -2.09
CA TYR A 84 -19.91 0.38 -2.22
C TYR A 84 -20.76 0.68 -0.95
N ARG A 85 -20.26 1.53 -0.05
CA ARG A 85 -21.08 2.17 1.01
C ARG A 85 -21.73 3.44 0.48
#